data_AF-A0AA39LVB2-F1
#
_entry.id   AF-A0AA39LVB2-F1
#
_cell.length_a   1.000
_cell.length_b   1.000
_cell.length_c   1.000
_cell.angle_alpha   90.00
_cell.angle_beta   90.00
_cell.angle_gamma   90.00
#
_symmetry.space_group_name_H-M   'P 1'
#
loop_
_entity.id
_entity.type
_entity.pdbx_description
1 polymer ?
#
loop_
_entity_poly.entity_id
_entity_poly.type
_entity_poly.pdbx_seq_one_letter_code
_entity_poly.pdbx_strand_id
1 'polypeptide(L)'
;MPRAFGPLLLLVALLGPRALGNQCYSCAGTCHREPCNCQMGSCESNYCFIERKPTEVRGVHRITKGCVKNPARTRAGCDFDHFPDHIQCICSGNFCNDIIFLRPAHRHNVTCRQCSERNPDCSETCQGQWCHEDSTTGASGCGYGPPSLPYFYKGPELLRERNKVCITMSRGNGKPRRHCICNTNMCNDFHRYYPYQSSGLSSAHRSRSLSPQSRPLQKCVSCDVSAQDNVVTPSCKQHTCIGHYCTYATQRVVLGIQATINEKQGCINVTDHSQIQLGCTHKWMDEFEELFCACEGDMCNRDLSTASRSGVLSLRIPFVFLALWTVLEVFL
;
A
#
# COMPACT_ATOMS: atom_id res chain seq x y z
N MET A 1 3.78 25.95 61.44
CA MET A 1 2.72 25.43 60.56
C MET A 1 3.16 25.55 59.10
N PRO A 2 3.52 24.44 58.42
CA PRO A 2 3.51 24.37 56.97
C PRO A 2 2.42 23.39 56.49
N ARG A 3 1.68 23.79 55.44
CA ARG A 3 0.58 23.03 54.83
C ARG A 3 1.13 21.98 53.87
N ALA A 4 0.66 20.73 54.04
CA ALA A 4 0.91 19.62 53.15
C ALA A 4 0.12 19.79 51.83
N PHE A 5 0.82 20.08 50.74
CA PHE A 5 0.35 19.92 49.36
C PHE A 5 1.37 19.05 48.62
N GLY A 6 1.37 17.75 48.93
CA GLY A 6 2.41 16.82 48.50
C GLY A 6 1.98 15.62 47.65
N PRO A 7 0.78 15.01 47.81
CA PRO A 7 0.54 13.71 47.17
C PRO A 7 -0.39 13.72 45.94
N LEU A 8 -1.08 14.82 45.62
CA LEU A 8 -2.10 14.79 44.57
C LEU A 8 -1.53 14.87 43.13
N LEU A 9 -0.34 15.45 42.94
CA LEU A 9 0.26 15.65 41.61
C LEU A 9 0.99 14.42 41.06
N LEU A 10 1.33 13.42 41.90
CA LEU A 10 2.00 12.20 41.45
C LEU A 10 1.05 11.14 40.87
N LEU A 11 -0.25 11.21 41.18
CA LEU A 11 -1.24 10.24 40.69
C LEU A 11 -1.69 10.49 39.24
N VAL A 12 -1.55 11.73 38.73
CA VAL A 12 -1.88 12.06 37.33
C VAL A 12 -0.78 11.62 36.37
N ALA A 13 0.47 11.48 36.84
CA ALA A 13 1.59 11.00 36.01
C ALA A 13 1.60 9.48 35.78
N LEU A 14 0.90 8.70 36.63
CA LEU A 14 0.76 7.25 36.50
C LEU A 14 -0.43 6.82 35.63
N LEU A 15 -1.38 7.74 35.40
CA LEU A 15 -2.40 7.62 34.36
C LEU A 15 -1.87 8.32 33.11
N GLY A 16 -0.85 7.73 32.48
CA GLY A 16 -0.45 8.12 31.13
C GLY A 16 -1.68 8.20 30.22
N PRO A 17 -1.73 9.10 29.22
CA PRO A 17 -2.89 9.25 28.36
C PRO A 17 -3.25 7.87 27.83
N ARG A 18 -4.40 7.32 28.26
CA ARG A 18 -4.98 6.16 27.59
C ARG A 18 -5.19 6.64 26.16
N ALA A 19 -4.35 6.16 25.24
CA ALA A 19 -4.57 6.37 23.84
C ALA A 19 -5.94 5.77 23.54
N LEU A 20 -6.97 6.63 23.49
CA LEU A 20 -8.29 6.28 23.01
C LEU A 20 -8.10 5.90 21.54
N GLY A 21 -7.86 4.62 21.28
CA GLY A 21 -7.93 4.08 19.93
C GLY A 21 -9.34 4.32 19.41
N ASN A 22 -9.48 4.69 18.14
CA ASN A 22 -10.81 4.80 17.56
C ASN A 22 -11.41 3.39 17.48
N GLN A 23 -12.70 3.28 17.81
CA GLN A 23 -13.45 2.07 17.52
C GLN A 23 -13.95 2.12 16.08
N CYS A 24 -13.89 1.00 15.37
CA CYS A 24 -14.33 0.88 13.99
C CYS A 24 -15.35 -0.25 13.87
N TYR A 25 -16.31 -0.12 12.93
CA TYR A 25 -17.10 -1.27 12.54
C TYR A 25 -16.23 -2.31 11.83
N SER A 26 -16.41 -3.59 12.19
CA SER A 26 -15.76 -4.75 11.57
C SER A 26 -16.86 -5.66 11.01
N CYS A 27 -16.94 -5.80 9.70
CA CYS A 27 -17.90 -6.70 9.07
C CYS A 27 -17.58 -6.95 7.60
N ALA A 28 -18.13 -8.03 7.05
CA ALA A 28 -18.25 -8.24 5.61
C ALA A 28 -19.68 -8.63 5.26
N GLY A 29 -20.15 -8.22 4.08
CA GLY A 29 -21.48 -8.58 3.60
C GLY A 29 -21.66 -8.31 2.11
N THR A 30 -22.63 -9.00 1.53
CA THR A 30 -23.05 -8.78 0.14
C THR A 30 -24.30 -7.90 0.13
N CYS A 31 -24.33 -6.93 -0.76
CA CYS A 31 -25.36 -5.92 -0.83
C CYS A 31 -25.97 -5.85 -2.22
N HIS A 32 -27.30 -5.83 -2.24
CA HIS A 32 -28.08 -5.58 -3.45
C HIS A 32 -28.49 -4.11 -3.57
N ARG A 33 -28.65 -3.40 -2.43
CA ARG A 33 -28.98 -1.98 -2.31
C ARG A 33 -28.41 -1.43 -0.99
N GLU A 34 -28.12 -0.14 -0.92
CA GLU A 34 -27.75 0.54 0.33
C GLU A 34 -29.01 0.93 1.13
N PRO A 35 -28.99 0.88 2.48
CA PRO A 35 -27.87 0.49 3.34
C PRO A 35 -27.68 -1.03 3.41
N CYS A 36 -26.42 -1.45 3.52
CA CYS A 36 -26.02 -2.84 3.64
C CYS A 36 -26.16 -3.36 5.07
N ASN A 37 -26.85 -4.48 5.25
CA ASN A 37 -26.84 -5.21 6.51
C ASN A 37 -25.65 -6.18 6.53
N CYS A 38 -24.69 -5.92 7.41
CA CYS A 38 -23.64 -6.87 7.78
C CYS A 38 -23.70 -7.11 9.30
N GLN A 39 -23.40 -8.31 9.76
CA GLN A 39 -23.34 -8.59 11.20
C GLN A 39 -22.16 -7.81 11.80
N MET A 40 -22.47 -6.86 12.68
CA MET A 40 -21.50 -5.87 13.17
C MET A 40 -20.63 -6.45 14.30
N GLY A 41 -19.35 -6.65 14.01
CA GLY A 41 -18.27 -6.69 14.99
C GLY A 41 -17.62 -5.30 15.17
N SER A 42 -16.62 -5.22 16.04
CA SER A 42 -15.84 -3.99 16.26
C SER A 42 -14.37 -4.29 16.44
N CYS A 43 -13.51 -3.40 15.96
CA CYS A 43 -12.06 -3.45 16.17
C CYS A 43 -11.53 -2.06 16.59
N GLU A 44 -10.32 -2.01 17.15
CA GLU A 44 -9.69 -0.77 17.62
C GLU A 44 -8.46 -0.40 16.80
N SER A 45 -8.42 0.82 16.26
CA SER A 45 -7.27 1.37 15.54
C SER A 45 -7.35 2.90 15.46
N ASN A 46 -6.26 3.57 15.08
CA ASN A 46 -6.31 5.01 14.78
C ASN A 46 -7.11 5.32 13.51
N TYR A 47 -7.25 4.37 12.60
CA TYR A 47 -8.00 4.56 11.36
C TYR A 47 -8.93 3.38 11.09
N CYS A 48 -10.09 3.71 10.53
CA CYS A 48 -11.08 2.75 10.04
C CYS A 48 -11.10 2.74 8.52
N PHE A 49 -11.52 1.63 7.93
CA PHE A 49 -11.81 1.55 6.50
C PHE A 49 -13.22 1.04 6.23
N ILE A 50 -13.76 1.46 5.09
CA ILE A 50 -14.91 0.85 4.42
C ILE A 50 -14.57 0.70 2.94
N GLU A 51 -14.83 -0.47 2.39
CA GLU A 51 -14.52 -0.83 1.02
C GLU A 51 -15.74 -1.45 0.35
N ARG A 52 -16.07 -0.96 -0.85
CA ARG A 52 -17.10 -1.49 -1.73
C ARG A 52 -16.42 -2.08 -2.96
N LYS A 53 -16.62 -3.37 -3.20
CA LYS A 53 -16.12 -4.05 -4.39
C LYS A 53 -17.26 -4.61 -5.23
N PRO A 54 -17.23 -4.50 -6.56
CA PRO A 54 -18.18 -5.22 -7.40
C PRO A 54 -18.05 -6.73 -7.22
N THR A 55 -19.13 -7.47 -7.43
CA THR A 55 -19.11 -8.93 -7.56
C THR A 55 -19.31 -9.33 -9.03
N GLU A 56 -19.26 -10.63 -9.33
CA GLU A 56 -19.55 -11.14 -10.67
C GLU A 56 -21.00 -10.86 -11.10
N VAL A 57 -21.92 -10.70 -10.12
CA VAL A 57 -23.33 -10.42 -10.38
C VAL A 57 -23.52 -8.90 -10.52
N ARG A 58 -24.05 -8.47 -11.67
CA ARG A 58 -24.32 -7.06 -11.94
C ARG A 58 -25.24 -6.45 -10.88
N GLY A 59 -24.88 -5.26 -10.41
CA GLY A 59 -25.63 -4.52 -9.39
C GLY A 59 -25.45 -5.03 -7.97
N VAL A 60 -24.68 -6.11 -7.77
CA VAL A 60 -24.34 -6.65 -6.46
C VAL A 60 -22.92 -6.22 -6.11
N HIS A 61 -22.74 -5.77 -4.88
CA HIS A 61 -21.44 -5.36 -4.37
C HIS A 61 -21.17 -5.98 -3.01
N ARG A 62 -19.90 -6.20 -2.70
CA ARG A 62 -19.43 -6.63 -1.38
C ARG A 62 -18.97 -5.41 -0.61
N ILE A 63 -19.49 -5.23 0.60
CA ILE A 63 -18.97 -4.27 1.57
C ILE A 63 -18.07 -4.99 2.56
N THR A 64 -16.92 -4.40 2.84
CA THR A 64 -16.04 -4.79 3.94
C THR A 64 -15.69 -3.57 4.78
N LYS A 65 -15.81 -3.69 6.10
CA LYS A 65 -15.50 -2.68 7.09
C LYS A 65 -14.48 -3.26 8.08
N GLY A 66 -13.56 -2.44 8.56
CA GLY A 66 -12.62 -2.86 9.59
C GLY A 66 -11.62 -1.78 9.95
N CYS A 67 -10.50 -2.22 10.51
CA CYS A 67 -9.43 -1.38 11.02
C CYS A 67 -8.24 -1.35 10.07
N VAL A 68 -7.52 -0.24 10.07
CA VAL A 68 -6.26 -0.11 9.35
C VAL A 68 -5.23 0.65 10.18
N LYS A 69 -3.99 0.21 10.13
CA LYS A 69 -2.82 0.86 10.70
C LYS A 69 -1.85 1.21 9.59
N ASN A 70 -1.29 2.42 9.66
CA ASN A 70 -0.40 3.00 8.64
C ASN A 70 -1.03 2.89 7.23
N PRO A 71 -2.21 3.48 6.99
CA PRO A 71 -2.88 3.36 5.70
C PRO A 71 -1.95 3.82 4.57
N ALA A 72 -1.99 3.10 3.45
CA ALA A 72 -1.22 3.46 2.26
C ALA A 72 -1.65 4.80 1.63
N ARG A 73 -2.83 5.33 2.02
CA ARG A 73 -3.32 6.63 1.60
C ARG A 73 -2.90 7.69 2.60
N THR A 74 -2.28 8.76 2.11
CA THR A 74 -1.82 9.89 2.92
C THR A 74 -2.96 10.77 3.47
N ARG A 75 -4.19 10.60 2.98
CA ARG A 75 -5.35 11.42 3.36
C ARG A 75 -6.59 10.56 3.62
N ALA A 76 -7.36 10.95 4.65
CA ALA A 76 -8.70 10.42 4.90
C ALA A 76 -9.68 10.90 3.81
N GLY A 77 -10.66 10.06 3.50
CA GLY A 77 -11.63 10.28 2.44
C GLY A 77 -11.94 9.01 1.65
N CYS A 78 -12.96 9.11 0.80
CA CYS A 78 -13.36 8.06 -0.12
C CYS A 78 -12.82 8.35 -1.52
N ASP A 79 -12.27 7.31 -2.15
CA ASP A 79 -11.84 7.35 -3.54
C ASP A 79 -12.07 6.00 -4.19
N PHE A 80 -12.26 6.03 -5.51
CA PHE A 80 -12.18 4.84 -6.33
C PHE A 80 -10.80 4.16 -6.16
N ASP A 81 -10.77 2.84 -6.24
CA ASP A 81 -9.54 2.03 -6.19
C ASP A 81 -9.49 1.16 -7.44
N HIS A 82 -8.66 1.55 -8.41
CA HIS A 82 -8.49 0.91 -9.72
C HIS A 82 -9.72 0.96 -10.64
N PHE A 83 -10.93 0.69 -10.16
CA PHE A 83 -12.17 0.59 -10.94
C PHE A 83 -13.21 1.65 -10.51
N PRO A 84 -14.16 2.02 -11.40
CA PRO A 84 -15.12 3.09 -11.11
C PRO A 84 -16.23 2.66 -10.14
N ASP A 85 -16.36 1.37 -9.89
CA ASP A 85 -17.33 0.77 -8.97
C ASP A 85 -16.68 0.26 -7.66
N HIS A 86 -15.35 0.10 -7.65
CA HIS A 86 -14.58 -0.22 -6.45
C HIS A 86 -14.24 1.07 -5.69
N ILE A 87 -14.83 1.27 -4.52
CA ILE A 87 -14.58 2.41 -3.64
C ILE A 87 -13.85 1.93 -2.40
N GLN A 88 -12.85 2.68 -1.95
CA GLN A 88 -12.23 2.51 -0.65
C GLN A 88 -12.27 3.86 0.08
N CYS A 89 -12.62 3.84 1.36
CA CYS A 89 -12.56 5.00 2.23
C CYS A 89 -11.69 4.71 3.45
N ILE A 90 -10.91 5.71 3.84
CA ILE A 90 -10.17 5.72 5.11
C ILE A 90 -10.67 6.90 5.94
N CYS A 91 -10.93 6.69 7.22
CA CYS A 91 -11.37 7.75 8.13
C CYS A 91 -10.74 7.59 9.52
N SER A 92 -10.83 8.66 10.32
CA SER A 92 -10.41 8.69 11.73
C SER A 92 -11.60 9.17 12.57
N GLY A 93 -11.73 8.64 13.78
CA GLY A 93 -12.85 8.87 14.67
C GLY A 93 -13.66 7.60 14.93
N ASN A 94 -14.39 7.58 16.05
CA ASN A 94 -15.20 6.42 16.44
C ASN A 94 -16.30 6.15 15.40
N PHE A 95 -16.37 4.89 14.95
CA PHE A 95 -17.35 4.35 14.02
C PHE A 95 -17.51 5.16 12.73
N CYS A 96 -16.45 5.87 12.31
CA CYS A 96 -16.48 6.75 11.14
C CYS A 96 -16.70 6.01 9.81
N ASN A 97 -16.52 4.68 9.80
CA ASN A 97 -16.70 3.82 8.63
C ASN A 97 -18.13 3.26 8.50
N ASP A 98 -19.12 4.01 9.01
CA ASP A 98 -20.52 3.64 8.89
C ASP A 98 -21.03 3.68 7.44
N ILE A 99 -20.71 4.75 6.72
CA ILE A 99 -21.18 5.01 5.37
C ILE A 99 -20.07 5.45 4.43
N ILE A 100 -20.24 5.20 3.14
CA ILE A 100 -19.37 5.71 2.09
C ILE A 100 -19.78 7.13 1.76
N PHE A 101 -18.90 8.09 2.03
CA PHE A 101 -19.09 9.49 1.64
C PHE A 101 -18.12 9.88 0.52
N LEU A 102 -18.56 9.73 -0.72
CA LEU A 102 -17.80 10.21 -1.88
C LEU A 102 -17.82 11.74 -1.91
N ARG A 103 -16.63 12.35 -1.92
CA ARG A 103 -16.52 13.77 -2.25
C ARG A 103 -16.47 13.94 -3.76
N PRO A 104 -17.25 14.87 -4.34
CA PRO A 104 -17.08 15.26 -5.73
C PRO A 104 -15.65 15.73 -5.94
N ALA A 105 -14.87 14.99 -6.73
CA ALA A 105 -13.53 15.41 -7.11
C ALA A 105 -13.55 15.75 -8.59
N HIS A 106 -13.29 17.01 -8.93
CA HIS A 106 -12.97 17.39 -10.31
C HIS A 106 -11.65 16.74 -10.66
N ARG A 107 -11.66 15.81 -11.61
CA ARG A 107 -10.46 15.07 -11.99
C ARG A 107 -10.36 15.02 -13.50
N HIS A 108 -9.11 15.10 -13.97
CA HIS A 108 -8.79 15.05 -15.38
C HIS A 108 -9.31 13.75 -16.00
N ASN A 109 -9.91 13.85 -17.17
CA ASN A 109 -10.25 12.69 -17.99
C ASN A 109 -9.11 12.42 -18.98
N VAL A 110 -8.65 11.18 -18.99
CA VAL A 110 -7.69 10.65 -19.97
C VAL A 110 -8.32 9.47 -20.68
N THR A 111 -8.07 9.36 -21.97
CA THR A 111 -8.45 8.19 -22.76
C THR A 111 -7.29 7.20 -22.74
N CYS A 112 -7.57 5.95 -22.39
CA CYS A 112 -6.58 4.89 -22.29
C CYS A 112 -6.96 3.71 -23.18
N ARG A 113 -5.95 2.91 -23.52
CA ARG A 113 -6.17 1.58 -24.08
C ARG A 113 -6.70 0.64 -23.00
N GLN A 114 -7.62 -0.26 -23.37
CA GLN A 114 -8.23 -1.22 -22.46
C GLN A 114 -8.15 -2.63 -23.04
N CYS A 115 -7.04 -3.33 -22.85
CA CYS A 115 -6.89 -4.70 -23.32
C CYS A 115 -6.76 -5.70 -22.18
N SER A 116 -7.40 -6.85 -22.34
CA SER A 116 -7.23 -7.98 -21.43
C SER A 116 -5.92 -8.70 -21.69
N GLU A 117 -5.43 -9.46 -20.71
CA GLU A 117 -4.28 -10.36 -20.88
C GLU A 117 -4.49 -11.42 -21.98
N ARG A 118 -5.75 -11.81 -22.24
CA ARG A 118 -6.08 -12.79 -23.29
C ARG A 118 -6.04 -12.19 -24.70
N ASN A 119 -6.24 -10.88 -24.82
CA ASN A 119 -6.23 -10.16 -26.08
C ASN A 119 -5.46 -8.83 -25.91
N PRO A 120 -4.13 -8.89 -25.77
CA PRO A 120 -3.30 -7.71 -25.52
C PRO A 120 -3.20 -6.78 -26.73
N ASP A 121 -3.64 -7.22 -27.92
CA ASP A 121 -3.63 -6.49 -29.19
C ASP A 121 -5.01 -5.95 -29.60
N CYS A 122 -5.84 -5.61 -28.62
CA CYS A 122 -7.17 -5.05 -28.84
C CYS A 122 -7.13 -3.54 -29.21
N SER A 123 -8.24 -3.04 -29.77
CA SER A 123 -8.49 -1.63 -30.07
C SER A 123 -9.49 -0.97 -29.11
N GLU A 124 -9.80 -1.61 -27.99
CA GLU A 124 -10.74 -1.10 -26.99
C GLU A 124 -10.11 0.06 -26.21
N THR A 125 -10.96 1.02 -25.84
CA THR A 125 -10.56 2.21 -25.09
C THR A 125 -11.50 2.46 -23.92
N CYS A 126 -10.98 3.12 -22.91
CA CYS A 126 -11.73 3.57 -21.75
C CYS A 126 -11.40 5.02 -21.41
N GLN A 127 -12.25 5.64 -20.60
CA GLN A 127 -11.97 6.95 -20.01
C GLN A 127 -11.79 6.80 -18.50
N GLY A 128 -10.69 7.34 -17.99
CA GLY A 128 -10.33 7.31 -16.57
C GLY A 128 -9.53 8.54 -16.18
N GLN A 129 -8.87 8.48 -15.02
CA GLN A 129 -8.05 9.58 -14.48
C GLN A 129 -6.56 9.40 -14.76
N TRP A 130 -6.16 8.15 -14.98
CA TRP A 130 -4.82 7.72 -15.38
C TRP A 130 -4.96 6.38 -16.11
N CYS A 131 -3.95 6.01 -16.88
CA CYS A 131 -3.87 4.76 -17.60
C CYS A 131 -2.91 3.82 -16.88
N HIS A 132 -3.14 2.51 -17.00
CA HIS A 132 -2.20 1.50 -16.55
C HIS A 132 -1.90 0.47 -17.63
N GLU A 133 -0.72 -0.14 -17.53
CA GLU A 133 -0.30 -1.28 -18.34
C GLU A 133 0.50 -2.27 -17.48
N ASP A 134 0.30 -3.55 -17.74
CA ASP A 134 1.23 -4.61 -17.40
C ASP A 134 2.01 -4.98 -18.65
N SER A 135 3.27 -4.56 -18.69
CA SER A 135 4.16 -4.82 -19.83
C SER A 135 4.57 -6.29 -19.97
N THR A 136 4.33 -7.13 -18.97
CA THR A 136 4.60 -8.57 -19.04
C THR A 136 3.46 -9.31 -19.72
N THR A 137 2.22 -8.88 -19.51
CA THR A 137 1.02 -9.55 -20.06
C THR A 137 0.37 -8.78 -21.22
N GLY A 138 0.74 -7.51 -21.42
CA GLY A 138 0.09 -6.60 -22.37
C GLY A 138 -1.29 -6.10 -21.90
N ALA A 139 -1.74 -6.51 -20.71
CA ALA A 139 -3.00 -6.04 -20.16
C ALA A 139 -2.93 -4.53 -19.87
N SER A 140 -3.97 -3.80 -20.22
CA SER A 140 -4.04 -2.35 -20.11
C SER A 140 -5.44 -1.89 -19.74
N GLY A 141 -5.54 -0.71 -19.12
CA GLY A 141 -6.83 -0.16 -18.73
C GLY A 141 -6.76 1.23 -18.14
N CYS A 142 -7.90 1.65 -17.60
CA CYS A 142 -8.09 2.92 -16.92
C CYS A 142 -8.07 2.73 -15.42
N GLY A 143 -7.42 3.66 -14.74
CA GLY A 143 -7.49 3.80 -13.31
C GLY A 143 -8.43 4.94 -12.90
N TYR A 144 -9.13 4.72 -11.79
CA TYR A 144 -9.99 5.68 -11.14
C TYR A 144 -9.48 5.91 -9.72
N GLY A 145 -9.55 7.14 -9.23
CA GLY A 145 -8.99 7.51 -7.94
C GLY A 145 -7.57 8.09 -8.04
N PRO A 146 -6.91 8.30 -6.90
CA PRO A 146 -5.48 8.58 -6.85
C PRO A 146 -4.70 7.50 -7.63
N PRO A 147 -3.68 7.89 -8.42
CA PRO A 147 -2.85 6.93 -9.13
C PRO A 147 -2.26 5.89 -8.18
N SER A 148 -2.37 4.62 -8.59
CA SER A 148 -1.93 3.49 -7.79
C SER A 148 -1.07 2.50 -8.58
N LEU A 149 0.07 2.14 -8.01
CA LEU A 149 0.82 0.93 -8.36
C LEU A 149 0.78 -0.05 -7.17
N PRO A 150 0.98 -1.35 -7.42
CA PRO A 150 0.94 -2.36 -6.37
C PRO A 150 1.76 -2.02 -5.11
N TYR A 151 1.21 -2.44 -3.96
CA TYR A 151 1.79 -2.44 -2.60
C TYR A 151 2.02 -1.07 -1.93
N PHE A 152 2.76 -0.13 -2.52
CA PHE A 152 3.25 1.06 -1.78
C PHE A 152 3.19 2.39 -2.52
N TYR A 153 2.65 2.40 -3.74
CA TYR A 153 2.60 3.58 -4.58
C TYR A 153 1.15 4.01 -4.72
N LYS A 154 0.54 4.55 -3.65
CA LYS A 154 -0.82 5.07 -3.70
C LYS A 154 -0.83 6.52 -3.24
N GLY A 155 -1.20 7.43 -4.12
CA GLY A 155 -1.35 8.84 -3.73
C GLY A 155 -1.50 9.80 -4.90
N PRO A 156 -2.11 10.97 -4.66
CA PRO A 156 -2.30 11.99 -5.71
C PRO A 156 -0.97 12.50 -6.28
N GLU A 157 0.10 12.41 -5.50
CA GLU A 157 1.42 12.94 -5.86
C GLU A 157 2.19 12.06 -6.87
N LEU A 158 1.76 10.81 -7.08
CA LEU A 158 2.52 9.83 -7.86
C LEU A 158 2.73 10.22 -9.33
N LEU A 159 1.79 10.99 -9.90
CA LEU A 159 1.88 11.52 -11.26
C LEU A 159 1.96 13.05 -11.29
N ARG A 160 2.29 13.68 -10.15
CA ARG A 160 2.38 15.16 -10.09
C ARG A 160 3.58 15.70 -10.85
N GLU A 161 4.73 15.05 -10.69
CA GLU A 161 6.01 15.51 -11.26
C GLU A 161 6.39 14.75 -12.54
N ARG A 162 5.72 13.64 -12.81
CA ARG A 162 6.00 12.76 -13.96
C ARG A 162 4.73 12.26 -14.58
N ASN A 163 4.77 12.12 -15.91
CA ASN A 163 3.62 11.63 -16.67
C ASN A 163 3.56 10.10 -16.78
N LYS A 164 4.63 9.39 -16.38
CA LYS A 164 4.69 7.92 -16.37
C LYS A 164 5.58 7.43 -15.24
N VAL A 165 5.10 6.46 -14.47
CA VAL A 165 5.84 5.80 -13.39
C VAL A 165 5.68 4.29 -13.55
N CYS A 166 6.78 3.57 -13.39
CA CYS A 166 6.80 2.12 -13.48
C CYS A 166 7.45 1.49 -12.24
N ILE A 167 6.96 0.29 -11.91
CA ILE A 167 7.63 -0.64 -11.00
C ILE A 167 7.80 -2.00 -11.68
N THR A 168 8.85 -2.71 -11.28
CA THR A 168 9.04 -4.13 -11.64
C THR A 168 9.11 -4.94 -10.36
N MET A 169 8.27 -5.97 -10.25
CA MET A 169 8.17 -6.82 -9.09
C MET A 169 8.61 -8.24 -9.43
N SER A 170 9.46 -8.83 -8.60
CA SER A 170 9.82 -10.24 -8.68
C SER A 170 9.43 -10.91 -7.37
N ARG A 171 8.62 -11.98 -7.44
CA ARG A 171 8.10 -12.72 -6.27
C ARG A 171 7.97 -14.21 -6.54
N GLY A 172 8.33 -15.01 -5.54
CA GLY A 172 8.18 -16.46 -5.57
C GLY A 172 8.73 -17.08 -6.86
N ASN A 173 7.89 -17.90 -7.50
CA ASN A 173 8.22 -18.59 -8.75
C ASN A 173 7.72 -17.88 -10.02
N GLY A 174 7.08 -16.72 -9.88
CA GLY A 174 6.51 -15.97 -11.00
C GLY A 174 7.58 -15.25 -11.82
N LYS A 175 7.30 -15.03 -13.11
CA LYS A 175 8.10 -14.12 -13.93
C LYS A 175 8.02 -12.70 -13.35
N PRO A 176 9.10 -11.90 -13.37
CA PRO A 176 9.03 -10.51 -12.98
C PRO A 176 7.93 -9.77 -13.77
N ARG A 177 7.05 -9.08 -13.06
CA ARG A 177 5.96 -8.29 -13.64
C ARG A 177 6.29 -6.82 -13.59
N ARG A 178 6.18 -6.13 -14.71
CA ARG A 178 6.39 -4.69 -14.77
C ARG A 178 5.07 -3.97 -15.02
N HIS A 179 4.67 -3.19 -14.02
CA HIS A 179 3.46 -2.38 -14.03
C HIS A 179 3.83 -0.91 -14.19
N CYS A 180 3.16 -0.24 -15.12
CA CYS A 180 3.33 1.19 -15.34
C CYS A 180 1.98 1.90 -15.26
N ILE A 181 2.02 3.14 -14.80
CA ILE A 181 0.88 4.07 -14.83
C ILE A 181 1.30 5.38 -15.48
N CYS A 182 0.34 6.10 -16.05
CA CYS A 182 0.58 7.38 -16.72
C CYS A 182 -0.69 8.23 -16.83
N ASN A 183 -0.57 9.54 -17.08
CA ASN A 183 -1.68 10.51 -17.05
C ASN A 183 -1.88 11.27 -18.37
N THR A 184 -1.43 10.72 -19.50
CA THR A 184 -1.62 11.33 -20.83
C THR A 184 -2.44 10.41 -21.72
N ASN A 185 -3.09 10.94 -22.75
CA ASN A 185 -3.95 10.13 -23.62
C ASN A 185 -3.16 9.03 -24.33
N MET A 186 -3.67 7.80 -24.27
CA MET A 186 -3.10 6.60 -24.91
C MET A 186 -1.63 6.33 -24.53
N CYS A 187 -1.23 6.70 -23.31
CA CYS A 187 0.14 6.55 -22.82
C CYS A 187 0.52 5.12 -22.39
N ASN A 188 -0.49 4.24 -22.31
CA ASN A 188 -0.38 2.81 -22.01
C ASN A 188 -0.40 1.94 -23.28
N ASP A 189 -0.03 2.52 -24.42
CA ASP A 189 0.18 1.77 -25.66
C ASP A 189 1.59 1.15 -25.66
N PHE A 190 1.63 -0.13 -25.30
CA PHE A 190 2.83 -0.96 -25.24
C PHE A 190 3.68 -0.92 -26.52
N HIS A 191 3.03 -0.94 -27.70
CA HIS A 191 3.72 -1.02 -29.00
C HIS A 191 4.38 0.30 -29.41
N ARG A 192 3.90 1.42 -28.87
CA ARG A 192 4.47 2.75 -29.17
C ARG A 192 5.81 2.98 -28.48
N TYR A 193 6.12 2.23 -27.42
CA TYR A 193 7.31 2.46 -26.60
C TYR A 193 8.46 1.47 -26.86
N TYR A 194 8.18 0.26 -27.35
CA TYR A 194 9.20 -0.75 -27.65
C TYR A 194 10.15 -0.44 -28.83
N PRO A 195 9.75 0.23 -29.93
CA PRO A 195 10.71 0.52 -31.01
C PRO A 195 11.79 1.55 -30.60
N TYR A 196 11.64 2.22 -29.45
CA TYR A 196 12.64 3.16 -28.93
C TYR A 196 13.62 2.55 -27.91
N GLN A 197 13.39 1.30 -27.45
CA GLN A 197 14.33 0.58 -26.56
C GLN A 197 15.14 -0.50 -27.29
N SER A 198 14.68 -1.00 -28.44
CA SER A 198 15.42 -1.99 -29.25
C SER A 198 16.48 -1.38 -30.16
N SER A 199 16.49 -0.05 -30.36
CA SER A 199 17.58 0.67 -31.03
C SER A 199 18.71 0.94 -30.03
N GLY A 200 19.63 -0.03 -29.94
CA GLY A 200 20.73 -0.13 -28.98
C GLY A 200 21.78 0.98 -28.92
N LEU A 201 21.51 2.19 -29.39
CA LEU A 201 22.35 3.36 -29.15
C LEU A 201 21.46 4.61 -29.02
N SER A 202 21.48 5.25 -27.85
CA SER A 202 21.14 6.69 -27.65
C SER A 202 19.76 7.11 -27.07
N SER A 203 19.08 6.32 -26.23
CA SER A 203 17.93 6.85 -25.46
C SER A 203 17.94 6.55 -23.95
N ALA A 204 19.12 6.64 -23.35
CA ALA A 204 19.30 6.75 -21.90
C ALA A 204 18.86 8.12 -21.33
N HIS A 205 18.03 8.91 -22.04
CA HIS A 205 17.89 10.35 -21.76
C HIS A 205 16.47 10.91 -21.53
N ARG A 206 15.41 10.11 -21.39
CA ARG A 206 14.10 10.66 -20.94
C ARG A 206 13.39 9.94 -19.79
N SER A 207 13.98 8.87 -19.25
CA SER A 207 13.61 8.31 -17.95
C SER A 207 14.69 8.61 -16.91
N ARG A 208 15.22 9.83 -16.88
CA ARG A 208 16.12 10.23 -15.79
C ARG A 208 15.27 10.32 -14.52
N SER A 209 15.54 9.42 -13.58
CA SER A 209 15.23 9.66 -12.18
C SER A 209 15.74 11.07 -11.82
N LEU A 210 14.89 11.93 -11.28
CA LEU A 210 15.31 13.23 -10.72
C LEU A 210 16.24 13.07 -9.49
N SER A 211 16.49 11.83 -9.04
CA SER A 211 17.58 11.53 -8.11
C SER A 211 18.74 10.85 -8.87
N PRO A 212 19.91 11.50 -8.97
CA PRO A 212 21.13 10.90 -9.52
C PRO A 212 21.81 9.93 -8.54
N GLN A 213 21.24 9.72 -7.35
CA GLN A 213 21.73 8.69 -6.43
C GLN A 213 21.11 7.35 -6.81
N SER A 214 21.87 6.52 -7.53
CA SER A 214 21.56 5.10 -7.62
C SER A 214 21.60 4.54 -6.20
N ARG A 215 20.42 4.40 -5.56
CA ARG A 215 20.34 3.74 -4.27
C ARG A 215 20.93 2.33 -4.42
N PRO A 216 21.65 1.83 -3.39
CA PRO A 216 22.18 0.48 -3.44
C PRO A 216 21.04 -0.51 -3.65
N LEU A 217 21.25 -1.43 -4.57
CA LEU A 217 20.35 -2.56 -4.76
C LEU A 217 20.46 -3.48 -3.55
N GLN A 218 19.32 -3.99 -3.11
CA GLN A 218 19.15 -4.87 -1.97
C GLN A 218 18.98 -6.31 -2.48
N LYS A 219 19.62 -7.26 -1.81
CA LYS A 219 19.35 -8.68 -1.99
C LYS A 219 18.19 -9.08 -1.07
N CYS A 220 17.10 -9.57 -1.63
CA CYS A 220 15.86 -9.87 -0.90
C CYS A 220 15.53 -11.36 -0.95
N VAL A 221 14.72 -11.86 -0.02
CA VAL A 221 14.08 -13.18 -0.13
C VAL A 221 13.01 -13.14 -1.22
N SER A 222 12.91 -14.20 -2.02
CA SER A 222 11.86 -14.39 -3.04
C SER A 222 11.22 -15.77 -2.91
N CYS A 223 10.03 -15.80 -2.30
CA CYS A 223 9.28 -17.00 -1.97
C CYS A 223 7.78 -16.71 -1.95
N ASP A 224 6.97 -17.71 -2.26
CA ASP A 224 5.52 -17.73 -2.03
C ASP A 224 5.23 -18.96 -1.16
N VAL A 225 4.56 -18.78 -0.03
CA VAL A 225 4.22 -19.84 0.92
C VAL A 225 2.73 -19.78 1.17
N SER A 226 2.02 -20.86 0.87
CA SER A 226 0.62 -21.01 1.25
C SER A 226 0.48 -22.07 2.34
N ALA A 227 -0.30 -21.75 3.36
CA ALA A 227 -0.65 -22.68 4.44
C ALA A 227 -2.16 -22.79 4.53
N GLN A 228 -2.68 -24.02 4.49
CA GLN A 228 -4.10 -24.33 4.64
C GLN A 228 -4.25 -25.59 5.48
N ASP A 229 -5.04 -25.54 6.56
CA ASP A 229 -5.36 -26.69 7.41
C ASP A 229 -4.15 -27.60 7.74
N ASN A 230 -3.05 -26.98 8.20
CA ASN A 230 -1.76 -27.59 8.56
C ASN A 230 -0.88 -28.09 7.40
N VAL A 231 -1.31 -27.95 6.14
CA VAL A 231 -0.46 -28.19 4.96
C VAL A 231 0.22 -26.90 4.56
N VAL A 232 1.55 -26.88 4.59
CA VAL A 232 2.37 -25.74 4.15
C VAL A 232 3.05 -26.08 2.83
N THR A 233 2.78 -25.27 1.80
CA THR A 233 3.33 -25.43 0.45
C THR A 233 4.24 -24.25 0.10
N PRO A 234 5.58 -24.40 0.24
CA PRO A 234 6.53 -23.37 -0.15
C PRO A 234 6.89 -23.45 -1.64
N SER A 235 7.05 -22.29 -2.28
CA SER A 235 7.35 -22.13 -3.70
C SER A 235 8.46 -21.08 -3.88
N CYS A 236 9.71 -21.54 -3.95
CA CYS A 236 10.92 -20.71 -3.96
C CYS A 236 11.94 -21.17 -5.03
N LYS A 237 11.91 -20.61 -6.24
CA LYS A 237 12.72 -21.09 -7.38
C LYS A 237 14.16 -20.57 -7.37
N GLN A 238 14.42 -19.44 -6.71
CA GLN A 238 15.76 -18.83 -6.61
C GLN A 238 16.13 -18.42 -5.17
N HIS A 239 15.18 -18.52 -4.23
CA HIS A 239 15.21 -18.02 -2.84
C HIS A 239 15.52 -16.53 -2.66
N THR A 240 16.12 -15.87 -3.66
CA THR A 240 16.55 -14.49 -3.59
C THR A 240 16.29 -13.74 -4.89
N CYS A 241 16.17 -12.42 -4.78
CA CYS A 241 16.13 -11.52 -5.93
C CYS A 241 16.79 -10.17 -5.57
N ILE A 242 17.08 -9.35 -6.57
CA ILE A 242 17.79 -8.08 -6.38
C ILE A 242 16.88 -6.93 -6.83
N GLY A 243 16.69 -5.93 -5.97
CA GLY A 243 15.98 -4.72 -6.34
C GLY A 243 16.19 -3.53 -5.41
N HIS A 244 15.56 -2.39 -5.70
CA HIS A 244 15.68 -1.19 -4.85
C HIS A 244 15.16 -1.39 -3.43
N TYR A 245 14.10 -2.19 -3.26
CA TYR A 245 13.51 -2.50 -1.96
C TYR A 245 13.06 -3.95 -1.89
N CYS A 246 12.99 -4.49 -0.68
CA CYS A 246 12.37 -5.80 -0.44
C CYS A 246 10.91 -5.65 -0.03
N THR A 247 10.09 -6.64 -0.37
CA THR A 247 8.66 -6.66 -0.09
C THR A 247 8.30 -7.91 0.71
N TYR A 248 7.41 -7.73 1.67
CA TYR A 248 6.75 -8.80 2.42
C TYR A 248 5.25 -8.58 2.35
N ALA A 249 4.48 -9.62 2.07
CA ALA A 249 3.04 -9.56 2.07
C ALA A 249 2.51 -10.80 2.79
N THR A 250 1.54 -10.63 3.67
CA THR A 250 0.79 -11.76 4.23
C THR A 250 -0.70 -11.47 4.14
N GLN A 251 -1.46 -12.50 3.83
CA GLN A 251 -2.90 -12.46 3.79
C GLN A 251 -3.42 -13.69 4.51
N ARG A 252 -4.23 -13.46 5.53
CA ARG A 252 -4.91 -14.49 6.29
C ARG A 252 -6.41 -14.33 6.11
N VAL A 253 -7.06 -15.43 5.74
CA VAL A 253 -8.52 -15.50 5.62
C VAL A 253 -9.00 -16.64 6.49
N VAL A 254 -9.96 -16.37 7.35
CA VAL A 254 -10.59 -17.36 8.24
C VAL A 254 -12.01 -17.60 7.74
N LEU A 255 -12.31 -18.83 7.31
CA LEU A 255 -13.64 -19.24 6.85
C LEU A 255 -14.13 -20.37 7.76
N GLY A 256 -14.91 -20.01 8.79
CA GLY A 256 -15.34 -20.96 9.81
C GLY A 256 -14.16 -21.50 10.62
N ILE A 257 -13.92 -22.81 10.57
CA ILE A 257 -12.80 -23.47 11.26
C ILE A 257 -11.51 -23.49 10.44
N GLN A 258 -11.58 -23.18 9.14
CA GLN A 258 -10.43 -23.23 8.24
C GLN A 258 -9.76 -21.88 8.17
N ALA A 259 -8.43 -21.87 8.29
CA ALA A 259 -7.62 -20.68 8.12
C ALA A 259 -6.62 -20.90 6.98
N THR A 260 -6.65 -20.01 6.00
CA THR A 260 -5.68 -19.97 4.91
C THR A 260 -4.76 -18.79 5.12
N ILE A 261 -3.46 -19.03 5.13
CA ILE A 261 -2.42 -18.01 5.24
C ILE A 261 -1.57 -18.06 3.97
N ASN A 262 -1.41 -16.92 3.31
CA ASN A 262 -0.56 -16.77 2.14
C ASN A 262 0.51 -15.72 2.43
N GLU A 263 1.77 -16.11 2.34
CA GLU A 263 2.92 -15.24 2.53
C GLU A 263 3.71 -15.09 1.23
N LYS A 264 4.00 -13.85 0.84
CA LYS A 264 4.70 -13.54 -0.40
C LYS A 264 5.85 -12.59 -0.16
N GLN A 265 7.04 -13.03 -0.52
CA GLN A 265 8.28 -12.30 -0.42
C GLN A 265 8.85 -12.03 -1.81
N GLY A 266 9.50 -10.89 -1.96
CA GLY A 266 10.23 -10.57 -3.19
C GLY A 266 10.87 -9.19 -3.15
N CYS A 267 11.22 -8.67 -4.31
CA CYS A 267 11.87 -7.37 -4.47
C CYS A 267 11.11 -6.52 -5.49
N ILE A 268 11.29 -5.21 -5.34
CA ILE A 268 10.69 -4.21 -6.22
C ILE A 268 11.77 -3.25 -6.74
N ASN A 269 11.76 -3.05 -8.05
CA ASN A 269 12.50 -2.00 -8.72
C ASN A 269 11.54 -0.88 -9.06
N VAL A 270 12.00 0.34 -8.82
CA VAL A 270 11.15 1.53 -8.90
C VAL A 270 11.82 2.60 -9.73
N THR A 271 11.03 3.33 -10.50
CA THR A 271 11.51 4.47 -11.31
C THR A 271 11.53 5.79 -10.52
N ASP A 272 10.81 5.84 -9.41
CA ASP A 272 10.75 7.00 -8.51
C ASP A 272 10.75 6.54 -7.05
N HIS A 273 11.75 6.95 -6.29
CA HIS A 273 11.90 6.58 -4.88
C HIS A 273 11.11 7.46 -3.93
N SER A 274 10.65 8.65 -4.35
CA SER A 274 10.04 9.66 -3.48
C SER A 274 8.71 9.23 -2.88
N GLN A 275 8.01 8.30 -3.53
CA GLN A 275 6.66 7.88 -3.17
C GLN A 275 6.60 6.49 -2.54
N ILE A 276 7.74 5.86 -2.24
CA ILE A 276 7.71 4.56 -1.58
C ILE A 276 7.50 4.72 -0.07
N GLN A 277 6.49 4.05 0.46
CA GLN A 277 6.24 3.99 1.89
C GLN A 277 6.96 2.79 2.50
N LEU A 278 8.00 3.03 3.30
CA LEU A 278 8.66 2.00 4.09
C LEU A 278 7.85 1.64 5.34
N GLY A 279 8.05 0.43 5.84
CA GLY A 279 7.26 -0.16 6.93
C GLY A 279 6.04 -0.90 6.42
N CYS A 280 5.13 -1.27 7.33
CA CYS A 280 3.98 -2.10 7.00
C CYS A 280 2.66 -1.35 7.13
N THR A 281 1.81 -1.49 6.12
CA THR A 281 0.37 -1.24 6.20
C THR A 281 -0.30 -2.52 6.68
N HIS A 282 -1.17 -2.41 7.68
CA HIS A 282 -1.89 -3.54 8.25
C HIS A 282 -3.40 -3.23 8.23
N LYS A 283 -4.18 -4.04 7.53
CA LYS A 283 -5.63 -3.93 7.37
C LYS A 283 -6.26 -5.21 7.91
N TRP A 284 -7.22 -5.10 8.82
CA TRP A 284 -7.85 -6.29 9.41
C TRP A 284 -9.32 -6.09 9.76
N MET A 285 -10.00 -7.22 9.86
CA MET A 285 -11.33 -7.47 10.41
C MET A 285 -11.30 -8.88 11.04
N ASP A 286 -12.38 -9.28 11.70
CA ASP A 286 -12.38 -10.52 12.50
C ASP A 286 -12.01 -11.79 11.70
N GLU A 287 -12.42 -11.86 10.43
CA GLU A 287 -12.19 -13.02 9.55
C GLU A 287 -11.09 -12.81 8.51
N PHE A 288 -10.47 -11.62 8.46
CA PHE A 288 -9.54 -11.26 7.40
C PHE A 288 -8.46 -10.33 7.91
N GLU A 289 -7.21 -10.67 7.61
CA GLU A 289 -6.03 -9.88 7.94
C GLU A 289 -5.14 -9.79 6.71
N GLU A 290 -4.69 -8.59 6.40
CA GLU A 290 -3.85 -8.30 5.24
C GLU A 290 -2.77 -7.30 5.63
N LEU A 291 -1.53 -7.67 5.34
CA LEU A 291 -0.37 -6.88 5.72
C LEU A 291 0.62 -6.83 4.57
N PHE A 292 1.09 -5.62 4.26
CA PHE A 292 2.08 -5.38 3.22
C PHE A 292 3.21 -4.50 3.76
N CYS A 293 4.45 -4.92 3.59
CA CYS A 293 5.65 -4.17 3.98
C CYS A 293 6.60 -3.91 2.81
N ALA A 294 7.20 -2.72 2.80
CA ALA A 294 8.43 -2.43 2.08
C ALA A 294 9.56 -2.16 3.08
N CYS A 295 10.72 -2.71 2.80
CA CYS A 295 11.90 -2.52 3.64
C CYS A 295 13.16 -2.27 2.81
N GLU A 296 14.14 -1.63 3.44
CA GLU A 296 15.46 -1.34 2.90
C GLU A 296 16.50 -2.09 3.75
N GLY A 297 17.52 -2.66 3.10
CA GLY A 297 18.50 -3.55 3.72
C GLY A 297 18.47 -4.96 3.14
N ASP A 298 19.64 -5.59 3.06
CA ASP A 298 19.76 -6.96 2.60
C ASP A 298 18.94 -7.92 3.48
N MET A 299 18.10 -8.71 2.81
CA MET A 299 17.26 -9.76 3.37
C MET A 299 16.29 -9.25 4.45
N CYS A 300 15.98 -7.95 4.45
CA CYS A 300 15.07 -7.33 5.43
C CYS A 300 13.65 -7.91 5.39
N ASN A 301 13.26 -8.57 4.30
CA ASN A 301 11.96 -9.21 4.14
C ASN A 301 11.96 -10.70 4.49
N ARG A 302 12.96 -11.19 5.24
CA ARG A 302 13.03 -12.61 5.65
C ARG A 302 11.83 -13.05 6.49
N ASP A 303 11.30 -12.15 7.28
CA ASP A 303 10.14 -12.37 8.15
C ASP A 303 9.44 -11.03 8.43
N LEU A 304 8.21 -11.10 8.94
CA LEU A 304 7.40 -9.93 9.26
C LEU A 304 8.05 -8.99 10.30
N SER A 305 8.72 -9.56 11.31
CA SER A 305 9.33 -8.78 12.39
C SER A 305 10.50 -7.94 11.90
N THR A 306 11.27 -8.46 10.94
CA THR A 306 12.37 -7.74 10.29
C THR A 306 11.83 -6.70 9.30
N ALA A 307 10.83 -7.08 8.47
CA ALA A 307 10.28 -6.21 7.44
C ALA A 307 9.61 -4.94 8.04
N SER A 308 8.99 -5.07 9.21
CA SER A 308 8.30 -3.97 9.88
C SER A 308 9.22 -2.92 10.52
N ARG A 309 10.49 -3.24 10.79
CA ARG A 309 11.44 -2.33 11.46
C ARG A 309 11.98 -1.21 10.58
N SER A 310 11.85 -1.33 9.26
CA SER A 310 12.47 -0.39 8.30
C SER A 310 11.83 1.01 8.28
N GLY A 311 10.72 1.22 9.00
CA GLY A 311 10.12 2.54 9.19
C GLY A 311 10.62 3.31 10.42
N VAL A 312 11.38 2.69 11.34
CA VAL A 312 11.69 3.25 12.66
C VAL A 312 13.05 3.97 12.72
N LEU A 313 13.91 3.81 11.70
CA LEU A 313 15.30 4.30 11.74
C LEU A 313 15.54 5.69 11.11
N SER A 314 14.49 6.47 10.80
CA SER A 314 14.65 7.88 10.37
C SER A 314 14.31 8.90 11.45
N LEU A 315 14.41 8.54 12.73
CA LEU A 315 14.88 9.53 13.70
C LEU A 315 16.40 9.49 13.66
N ARG A 316 16.99 10.36 12.83
CA ARG A 316 18.30 10.91 13.18
C ARG A 316 18.10 11.54 14.55
N ILE A 317 18.51 10.84 15.60
CA ILE A 317 18.66 11.41 16.93
C ILE A 317 19.52 12.66 16.71
N PRO A 318 19.00 13.89 16.82
CA PRO A 318 19.88 15.03 16.93
C PRO A 318 20.52 14.85 18.30
N PHE A 319 21.81 14.48 18.28
CA PHE A 319 22.78 14.71 19.34
C PHE A 319 22.14 15.20 20.66
N VAL A 320 21.87 14.27 21.57
CA VAL A 320 21.68 14.57 23.01
C VAL A 320 23.05 14.94 23.61
N PHE A 321 23.74 15.88 22.98
CA PHE A 321 25.01 16.47 23.44
C PHE A 321 24.83 17.91 23.93
N LEU A 322 23.61 18.46 23.92
CA LEU A 322 23.35 19.82 24.40
C LEU A 322 22.87 19.90 25.87
N ALA A 323 22.63 18.78 26.54
CA ALA A 323 22.24 18.78 27.96
C ALA A 323 23.42 18.62 28.93
N LEU A 324 24.65 18.42 28.44
CA LEU A 324 25.85 18.27 29.28
C LEU A 324 26.75 19.51 29.30
N TRP A 325 26.46 20.54 28.50
CA TRP A 325 27.23 21.80 28.54
C TRP A 325 26.73 22.75 29.63
N THR A 326 25.45 22.71 29.99
CA THR A 326 24.90 23.61 31.01
C THR A 326 25.24 23.24 32.46
N VAL A 327 25.85 22.07 32.70
CA VAL A 327 26.30 21.66 34.04
C VAL A 327 27.76 22.06 34.31
N LEU A 328 28.55 22.39 33.28
CA LEU A 328 29.96 22.73 33.46
C LEU A 328 30.25 24.23 33.68
N GLU A 329 29.29 25.13 33.43
CA GLU A 329 29.44 26.57 33.73
C GLU A 329 28.97 26.98 35.14
N VAL A 330 28.45 26.05 35.94
CA VAL A 330 28.08 26.34 37.35
C VAL A 330 29.23 26.01 38.32
N PHE A 331 30.36 25.52 37.82
CA PHE A 331 31.53 25.13 38.62
C PHE A 331 32.86 25.77 38.19
N LEU A 332 32.82 26.97 37.57
CA LEU A 332 33.99 27.83 37.37
C LEU A 332 33.76 29.22 37.94
#